data_AF-A0A7C2X9F5-F1
#
_entry.id   AF-A0A7C2X9F5-F1
#
_cell.length_a   1.000
_cell.length_b   1.000
_cell.length_c   1.000
_cell.angle_alpha   90.00
_cell.angle_beta   90.00
_cell.angle_gamma   90.00
#
_symmetry.space_group_name_H-M   'P 1'
#
loop_
_entity.id
_entity.type
_entity.pdbx_description
1 polymer ?
#
loop_
_entity_poly.entity_id
_entity_poly.type
_entity_poly.pdbx_seq_one_letter_code
_entity_poly.pdbx_strand_id
1 'polypeptide(L)'
;MLPSLVLFAAESAEGAEKAGLPQLDSSTWPSQLFWLALTFGVLYWLMSTYFLPRIGAALEERRDRIADDLDKAAEGRRMAEEAEAEYSRSLADARAKAQAIAAQTRDEVSTEVSTMQKEAEESLAEKTEAAETRIRDMKASAAAKVREAAADTTRAIVEALIKESPVDSVVAAAVAKAAGKA
;
A
#
# COMPACT_ATOMS: atom_id res chain seq x y z
N MET A 1 37.31 -87.51 -15.52
CA MET A 1 36.87 -88.81 -16.07
C MET A 1 36.17 -88.52 -17.39
N LEU A 2 36.80 -88.98 -18.46
CA LEU A 2 36.43 -89.04 -19.90
C LEU A 2 34.99 -89.55 -20.16
N PRO A 3 34.45 -89.68 -21.42
CA PRO A 3 35.02 -89.41 -22.77
C PRO A 3 34.04 -88.82 -23.83
N SER A 4 34.61 -88.53 -25.01
CA SER A 4 34.15 -88.80 -26.39
C SER A 4 32.67 -89.05 -26.73
N LEU A 5 32.19 -88.38 -27.79
CA LEU A 5 31.78 -89.06 -29.03
C LEU A 5 31.63 -88.06 -30.18
N VAL A 6 32.66 -88.00 -31.04
CA VAL A 6 32.49 -87.76 -32.47
C VAL A 6 31.83 -89.00 -33.05
N LEU A 7 30.83 -88.84 -33.92
CA LEU A 7 30.65 -89.57 -35.19
C LEU A 7 29.15 -89.71 -35.54
N PHE A 8 28.65 -88.88 -36.46
CA PHE A 8 27.98 -89.39 -37.65
C PHE A 8 27.97 -88.32 -38.75
N ALA A 9 28.92 -88.45 -39.67
CA ALA A 9 28.91 -87.83 -40.99
C ALA A 9 29.16 -88.95 -42.01
N ALA A 10 28.55 -88.79 -43.20
CA ALA A 10 28.37 -89.75 -44.30
C ALA A 10 27.28 -90.80 -44.01
N GLU A 11 26.31 -91.10 -44.89
CA GLU A 11 26.20 -91.12 -46.35
C GLU A 11 24.69 -90.93 -46.67
N SER A 12 24.20 -90.32 -47.75
CA SER A 12 24.45 -90.66 -49.15
C SER A 12 24.06 -89.50 -50.06
N ALA A 13 24.92 -89.22 -51.04
CA ALA A 13 24.59 -88.44 -52.21
C ALA A 13 24.24 -89.41 -53.35
N GLU A 14 23.00 -89.34 -53.86
CA GLU A 14 22.64 -89.83 -55.19
C GLU A 14 21.80 -88.77 -55.88
N GLY A 15 22.15 -88.44 -57.13
CA GLY A 15 21.35 -87.60 -58.02
C GLY A 15 21.89 -86.18 -58.23
N ALA A 16 23.02 -86.04 -58.91
CA ALA A 16 23.41 -84.76 -59.51
C ALA A 16 22.66 -84.57 -60.84
N GLU A 17 21.51 -83.89 -60.83
CA GLU A 17 20.98 -83.24 -62.03
C GLU A 17 20.54 -81.80 -61.69
N LYS A 18 21.34 -80.83 -62.15
CA LYS A 18 21.12 -79.36 -62.08
C LYS A 18 20.79 -78.76 -60.71
N ALA A 19 21.53 -79.11 -59.66
CA ALA A 19 21.41 -78.36 -58.41
C ALA A 19 22.23 -77.07 -58.49
N GLY A 20 21.57 -75.93 -58.67
CA GLY A 20 22.14 -74.62 -58.35
C GLY A 20 22.58 -74.57 -56.88
N LEU A 21 23.20 -73.47 -56.45
CA LEU A 21 23.53 -73.25 -55.04
C LEU A 21 22.35 -73.71 -54.17
N PRO A 22 22.52 -74.64 -53.20
CA PRO A 22 21.41 -75.26 -52.48
C PRO A 22 20.52 -74.26 -51.73
N GLN A 23 21.02 -73.05 -51.46
CA GLN A 23 20.27 -71.91 -50.92
C GLN A 23 19.29 -71.24 -51.91
N LEU A 24 19.38 -71.53 -53.21
CA LEU A 24 18.54 -70.99 -54.28
C LEU A 24 17.57 -72.03 -54.85
N ASP A 25 17.40 -73.17 -54.17
CA ASP A 25 16.42 -74.17 -54.55
C ASP A 25 14.99 -73.67 -54.28
N SER A 26 14.30 -73.31 -55.36
CA SER A 26 12.93 -72.78 -55.36
C SER A 26 11.87 -73.72 -54.76
N SER A 27 12.17 -75.02 -54.62
CA SER A 27 11.25 -75.99 -54.01
C SER A 27 10.99 -75.72 -52.52
N THR A 28 11.91 -75.04 -51.82
CA THR A 28 11.82 -74.72 -50.38
C THR A 28 11.12 -73.39 -50.08
N TRP A 29 10.97 -72.52 -51.08
CA TRP A 29 10.44 -71.17 -50.94
C TRP A 29 8.99 -71.12 -50.44
N PRO A 30 8.05 -72.00 -50.86
CA PRO A 30 6.67 -71.96 -50.36
C PRO A 30 6.58 -72.15 -48.85
N SER A 31 7.39 -73.05 -48.27
CA SER A 31 7.43 -73.28 -46.83
C SER A 31 8.01 -72.09 -46.06
N GLN A 32 9.10 -71.49 -46.58
CA GLN A 32 9.69 -70.29 -46.01
C GLN A 32 8.72 -69.10 -46.03
N LEU A 33 8.04 -68.90 -47.16
CA LEU A 33 7.04 -67.84 -47.31
C LEU A 33 5.82 -68.07 -46.40
N PHE A 34 5.38 -69.32 -46.23
CA PHE A 34 4.31 -69.66 -45.29
C PHE A 34 4.67 -69.30 -43.85
N TRP A 35 5.84 -69.73 -43.37
CA TRP A 35 6.29 -69.41 -42.00
C TRP A 35 6.61 -67.93 -41.82
N LEU A 36 7.17 -67.28 -42.84
CA LEU A 36 7.37 -65.83 -42.84
C LEU A 36 6.04 -65.10 -42.69
N ALA A 37 5.04 -65.44 -43.50
CA ALA A 37 3.72 -64.82 -43.44
C ALA A 37 3.04 -65.09 -42.09
N LEU A 38 3.13 -66.30 -41.55
CA LEU A 38 2.56 -66.65 -40.25
C LEU A 38 3.22 -65.88 -39.10
N THR A 39 4.55 -65.91 -39.02
CA THR A 39 5.30 -65.23 -37.95
C THR A 39 5.19 -63.72 -38.05
N PHE A 40 5.29 -63.17 -39.26
CA PHE A 40 5.09 -61.74 -39.52
C PHE A 40 3.65 -61.31 -39.22
N GLY A 41 2.66 -62.12 -39.59
CA GLY A 41 1.25 -61.86 -39.27
C GLY A 41 0.99 -61.83 -37.76
N VAL A 42 1.53 -62.80 -37.01
CA VAL A 42 1.43 -62.83 -35.54
C VAL A 42 2.15 -61.62 -34.92
N LEU A 43 3.35 -61.29 -35.40
CA LEU A 43 4.09 -60.11 -34.93
C LEU A 43 3.34 -58.80 -35.22
N TYR A 44 2.80 -58.66 -36.43
CA TYR A 44 2.01 -57.50 -36.83
C TYR A 44 0.75 -57.35 -35.97
N TRP A 45 0.03 -58.46 -35.73
CA TRP A 45 -1.15 -58.47 -34.87
C TRP A 45 -0.80 -58.07 -33.44
N LEU A 46 0.31 -58.57 -32.89
CA LEU A 46 0.78 -58.21 -31.55
C LEU A 46 1.20 -56.72 -31.46
N MET A 47 1.93 -56.21 -32.46
CA MET A 47 2.32 -54.81 -32.54
C MET A 47 1.10 -53.89 -32.62
N SER A 48 0.17 -54.20 -33.53
CA SER A 48 -1.04 -53.41 -33.75
C SER A 48 -1.97 -53.40 -32.53
N THR A 49 -2.08 -54.52 -31.82
CA THR A 49 -3.09 -54.68 -30.75
C THR A 49 -2.56 -54.31 -29.37
N TYR A 50 -1.24 -54.44 -29.12
CA TYR A 50 -0.69 -54.26 -27.78
C TYR A 50 0.34 -53.15 -27.67
N PHE A 51 1.32 -53.10 -28.57
CA PHE A 51 2.44 -52.16 -28.46
C PHE A 51 2.06 -50.74 -28.91
N LEU A 52 1.45 -50.60 -30.09
CA LEU A 52 0.97 -49.31 -30.62
C LEU A 52 0.00 -48.59 -29.67
N PRO A 53 -1.07 -49.23 -29.15
CA PRO A 53 -2.00 -48.54 -28.26
C PRO A 53 -1.35 -48.10 -26.95
N ARG A 54 -0.37 -48.84 -26.42
CA ARG A 54 0.38 -48.40 -25.22
C ARG A 54 1.23 -47.16 -25.46
N ILE A 55 1.92 -47.10 -26.60
CA ILE A 55 2.72 -45.92 -26.96
C ILE A 55 1.79 -44.73 -27.22
N GLY A 56 0.67 -44.96 -27.90
CA GLY A 56 -0.36 -43.95 -28.13
C GLY A 56 -0.92 -43.38 -26.82
N ALA A 57 -1.28 -44.25 -25.86
CA ALA A 57 -1.79 -43.84 -24.56
C ALA A 57 -0.78 -42.99 -23.77
N ALA A 58 0.51 -43.38 -23.76
CA ALA A 58 1.56 -42.59 -23.09
C ALA A 58 1.81 -41.23 -23.75
N LEU A 59 1.63 -41.14 -25.07
CA LEU A 59 1.73 -39.87 -25.79
C LEU A 59 0.53 -38.98 -25.46
N GLU A 60 -0.68 -39.53 -25.44
CA GLU A 60 -1.89 -38.79 -25.11
C GLU A 60 -1.85 -38.26 -23.68
N GLU A 61 -1.48 -39.09 -22.70
CA GLU A 61 -1.32 -38.67 -21.30
C GLU A 61 -0.36 -37.47 -21.16
N ARG A 62 0.75 -37.47 -21.92
CA ARG A 62 1.69 -36.35 -21.93
C ARG A 62 1.08 -35.10 -22.56
N ARG A 63 0.34 -35.25 -23.66
CA ARG A 63 -0.32 -34.13 -24.33
C ARG A 63 -1.36 -33.50 -23.43
N ASP A 64 -2.20 -34.32 -22.79
CA ASP A 64 -3.21 -33.89 -21.84
C ASP A 64 -2.57 -33.16 -20.66
N ARG A 65 -1.50 -33.73 -20.10
CA ARG A 65 -0.78 -33.08 -18.99
C ARG A 65 -0.18 -31.73 -19.38
N ILE A 66 0.40 -31.63 -20.57
CA ILE A 66 0.94 -30.36 -21.07
C ILE A 66 -0.19 -29.35 -21.28
N ALA A 67 -1.33 -29.77 -21.84
CA ALA A 67 -2.50 -28.91 -22.01
C ALA A 67 -3.01 -28.41 -20.65
N ASP A 68 -3.21 -29.31 -19.69
CA ASP A 68 -3.62 -28.97 -18.33
C ASP A 68 -2.65 -28.00 -17.65
N ASP A 69 -1.34 -28.21 -17.80
CA ASP A 69 -0.32 -27.34 -17.20
C ASP A 69 -0.29 -25.96 -17.86
N LEU A 70 -0.51 -25.88 -19.18
CA LEU A 70 -0.62 -24.62 -19.91
C LEU A 70 -1.88 -23.85 -19.51
N ASP A 71 -3.02 -24.54 -19.36
CA ASP A 71 -4.27 -23.93 -18.93
C ASP A 71 -4.18 -23.41 -17.49
N LYS A 72 -3.58 -24.18 -16.58
CA LYS A 72 -3.30 -23.73 -15.20
C LYS A 72 -2.34 -22.54 -15.17
N ALA A 73 -1.32 -22.53 -16.02
CA ALA A 73 -0.39 -21.41 -16.12
C ALA A 73 -1.09 -20.15 -16.65
N ALA A 74 -1.97 -20.30 -17.66
CA ALA A 74 -2.76 -19.20 -18.20
C ALA A 74 -3.76 -18.66 -17.17
N GLU A 75 -4.44 -19.53 -16.43
CA GLU A 75 -5.33 -19.14 -15.34
C GLU A 75 -4.58 -18.43 -14.21
N GLY A 76 -3.45 -18.99 -13.77
CA GLY A 76 -2.60 -18.38 -12.75
C GLY A 76 -2.08 -17.01 -13.16
N ARG A 77 -1.71 -16.84 -14.45
CA ARG A 77 -1.34 -15.54 -15.00
C ARG A 77 -2.51 -14.55 -14.99
N ARG A 78 -3.70 -14.97 -15.41
CA ARG A 78 -4.90 -14.12 -15.39
C ARG A 78 -5.24 -13.66 -13.97
N MET A 79 -5.19 -14.58 -13.00
CA MET A 79 -5.42 -14.25 -11.59
C MET A 79 -4.38 -13.28 -11.03
N ALA A 80 -3.10 -13.44 -11.42
CA ALA A 80 -2.04 -12.53 -11.01
C ALA A 80 -2.24 -11.12 -11.59
N GLU A 81 -2.57 -11.02 -12.88
CA GLU A 81 -2.86 -9.75 -13.56
C GLU A 81 -4.10 -9.06 -12.94
N GLU A 82 -5.15 -9.82 -12.62
CA GLU A 82 -6.34 -9.31 -11.94
C GLU A 82 -6.03 -8.81 -10.51
N ALA A 83 -5.24 -9.57 -9.75
CA ALA A 83 -4.81 -9.18 -8.41
C ALA A 83 -3.90 -7.94 -8.43
N GLU A 84 -3.01 -7.82 -9.41
CA GLU A 84 -2.16 -6.64 -9.59
C GLU A 84 -2.99 -5.40 -9.94
N ALA A 85 -3.98 -5.54 -10.82
CA ALA A 85 -4.90 -4.47 -11.17
C ALA A 85 -5.71 -4.01 -9.94
N GLU A 86 -6.27 -4.93 -9.15
CA GLU A 86 -7.03 -4.58 -7.95
C GLU A 86 -6.15 -3.97 -6.85
N TYR A 87 -4.93 -4.48 -6.68
CA TYR A 87 -3.95 -3.93 -5.74
C TYR A 87 -3.54 -2.51 -6.12
N SER A 88 -3.19 -2.28 -7.39
CA SER A 88 -2.81 -0.96 -7.89
C SER A 88 -3.95 0.05 -7.78
N ARG A 89 -5.19 -0.37 -8.07
CA ARG A 89 -6.41 0.43 -7.87
C ARG A 89 -6.61 0.78 -6.40
N SER A 90 -6.55 -0.21 -5.51
CA SER A 90 -6.68 0.00 -4.06
C SER A 90 -5.63 0.97 -3.51
N LEU A 91 -4.40 0.87 -4.01
CA LEU A 91 -3.31 1.77 -3.63
C LEU A 91 -3.54 3.21 -4.14
N ALA A 92 -4.03 3.37 -5.37
CA ALA A 92 -4.39 4.67 -5.92
C ALA A 92 -5.54 5.31 -5.13
N ASP A 93 -6.59 4.54 -4.84
CA ASP A 93 -7.73 5.00 -4.05
C ASP A 93 -7.33 5.38 -2.62
N ALA A 94 -6.47 4.59 -1.97
CA ALA A 94 -5.95 4.90 -0.64
C ALA A 94 -5.13 6.21 -0.63
N ARG A 95 -4.28 6.42 -1.65
CA ARG A 95 -3.50 7.66 -1.80
C ARG A 95 -4.41 8.86 -2.05
N ALA A 96 -5.41 8.72 -2.92
CA ALA A 96 -6.38 9.78 -3.18
C ALA A 96 -7.18 10.15 -1.92
N LYS A 97 -7.66 9.16 -1.16
CA LYS A 97 -8.34 9.38 0.12
C LYS A 97 -7.44 10.07 1.14
N ALA A 98 -6.18 9.64 1.27
CA ALA A 98 -5.23 10.28 2.17
C ALA A 98 -4.97 11.75 1.81
N GLN A 99 -4.83 12.06 0.52
CA GLN A 99 -4.67 13.43 0.04
C GLN A 99 -5.93 14.27 0.29
N ALA A 100 -7.12 13.71 0.05
CA ALA A 100 -8.40 14.37 0.30
C ALA A 100 -8.58 14.68 1.80
N ILE A 101 -8.30 13.72 2.69
CA ILE A 101 -8.34 13.93 4.14
C ILE A 101 -7.34 15.01 4.55
N ALA A 102 -6.09 14.94 4.05
CA ALA A 102 -5.08 15.94 4.39
C ALA A 102 -5.41 17.35 3.88
N ALA A 103 -6.13 17.49 2.76
CA ALA A 103 -6.62 18.76 2.28
C ALA A 103 -7.78 19.26 3.15
N GLN A 104 -8.79 18.42 3.39
CA GLN A 104 -9.94 18.75 4.23
C GLN A 104 -9.50 19.18 5.64
N THR A 105 -8.60 18.43 6.28
CA THR A 105 -8.08 18.78 7.62
C THR A 105 -7.33 20.12 7.61
N ARG A 106 -6.59 20.45 6.55
CA ARG A 106 -5.93 21.77 6.46
C ARG A 106 -6.95 22.90 6.37
N ASP A 107 -8.00 22.71 5.58
CA ASP A 107 -9.06 23.72 5.42
C ASP A 107 -9.85 23.90 6.72
N GLU A 108 -10.19 22.81 7.39
CA GLU A 108 -10.85 22.81 8.71
C GLU A 108 -9.98 23.52 9.76
N VAL A 109 -8.70 23.13 9.89
CA VAL A 109 -7.76 23.76 10.84
C VAL A 109 -7.54 25.23 10.50
N SER A 110 -7.40 25.59 9.23
CA SER A 110 -7.25 27.00 8.82
C SER A 110 -8.48 27.82 9.22
N THR A 111 -9.68 27.25 9.06
CA THR A 111 -10.92 27.90 9.46
C THR A 111 -11.00 28.05 10.97
N GLU A 112 -10.72 26.99 11.71
CA GLU A 112 -10.72 27.00 13.19
C GLU A 112 -9.71 28.02 13.74
N VAL A 113 -8.49 28.04 13.22
CA VAL A 113 -7.46 29.03 13.59
C VAL A 113 -7.93 30.45 13.30
N SER A 114 -8.58 30.69 12.16
CA SER A 114 -9.11 32.03 11.84
C SER A 114 -10.23 32.46 12.80
N THR A 115 -11.08 31.53 13.24
CA THR A 115 -12.13 31.79 14.22
C THR A 115 -11.52 32.10 15.59
N MET A 116 -10.59 31.26 16.06
CA MET A 116 -9.90 31.48 17.33
C MET A 116 -9.12 32.81 17.35
N GLN A 117 -8.51 33.20 16.22
CA GLN A 117 -7.84 34.49 16.11
C GLN A 117 -8.84 35.65 16.28
N LYS A 118 -9.99 35.60 15.60
CA LYS A 118 -11.03 36.64 15.73
C LYS A 118 -11.56 36.73 17.16
N GLU A 119 -11.88 35.59 17.79
CA GLU A 119 -12.34 35.56 19.18
C GLU A 119 -11.28 36.12 20.15
N ALA A 120 -10.01 35.78 19.92
CA ALA A 120 -8.91 36.31 20.72
C ALA A 120 -8.72 37.82 20.53
N GLU A 121 -8.84 38.33 19.29
CA GLU A 121 -8.80 39.75 18.97
C GLU A 121 -9.96 40.51 19.62
N GLU A 122 -11.18 39.99 19.56
CA GLU A 122 -12.35 40.57 20.23
C GLU A 122 -12.16 40.61 21.75
N SER A 123 -11.74 39.50 22.37
CA SER A 123 -11.47 39.46 23.81
C SER A 123 -10.35 40.41 24.23
N LEU A 124 -9.32 40.59 23.39
CA LEU A 124 -8.24 41.52 23.65
C LEU A 124 -8.70 42.98 23.55
N ALA A 125 -9.56 43.29 22.57
CA ALA A 125 -10.15 44.61 22.41
C ALA A 125 -11.00 44.99 23.64
N GLU A 126 -11.88 44.09 24.09
CA GLU A 126 -12.69 44.29 25.30
C GLU A 126 -11.84 44.53 26.54
N LYS A 127 -10.79 43.71 26.74
CA LYS A 127 -9.87 43.86 27.89
C LYS A 127 -9.11 45.18 27.82
N THR A 128 -8.71 45.60 26.63
CA THR A 128 -8.03 46.88 26.41
C THR A 128 -8.96 48.05 26.76
N GLU A 129 -10.18 48.05 26.26
CA GLU A 129 -11.16 49.10 26.56
C GLU A 129 -11.50 49.16 28.06
N ALA A 130 -11.67 48.00 28.70
CA ALA A 130 -11.90 47.92 30.15
C ALA A 130 -10.69 48.45 30.94
N ALA A 131 -9.46 48.14 30.52
CA ALA A 131 -8.25 48.64 31.15
C ALA A 131 -8.10 50.16 30.96
N GLU A 132 -8.38 50.69 29.77
CA GLU A 132 -8.37 52.12 29.50
C GLU A 132 -9.38 52.88 30.36
N THR A 133 -10.58 52.33 30.53
CA THR A 133 -11.61 52.91 31.40
C THR A 133 -11.15 52.93 32.85
N ARG A 134 -10.61 51.82 33.37
CA ARG A 134 -10.03 51.79 34.73
C ARG A 134 -8.90 52.80 34.90
N ILE A 135 -8.02 52.94 33.90
CA ILE A 135 -6.92 53.91 33.94
C ILE A 135 -7.47 55.34 33.98
N ARG A 136 -8.51 55.65 33.20
CA ARG A 136 -9.19 56.96 33.23
C ARG A 136 -9.78 57.25 34.60
N ASP A 137 -10.49 56.29 35.20
CA ASP A 137 -11.09 56.44 36.52
C ASP A 137 -10.04 56.60 37.63
N MET A 138 -8.97 55.80 37.59
CA MET A 138 -7.84 55.93 38.51
C MET A 138 -7.15 57.29 38.39
N LYS A 139 -6.95 57.79 37.16
CA LYS A 139 -6.39 59.14 36.94
C LYS A 139 -7.31 60.22 37.51
N ALA A 140 -8.62 60.12 37.31
CA ALA A 140 -9.59 61.08 37.85
C ALA A 140 -9.60 61.07 39.39
N SER A 141 -9.63 59.88 40.00
CA SER A 141 -9.58 59.70 41.45
C SER A 141 -8.26 60.20 42.06
N ALA A 142 -7.12 59.87 41.46
CA ALA A 142 -5.81 60.36 41.89
C ALA A 142 -5.74 61.90 41.80
N ALA A 143 -6.22 62.49 40.72
CA ALA A 143 -6.28 63.94 40.57
C ALA A 143 -7.17 64.62 41.63
N ALA A 144 -8.28 63.98 42.04
CA ALA A 144 -9.12 64.47 43.13
C ALA A 144 -8.40 64.39 44.48
N LYS A 145 -7.77 63.24 44.80
CA LYS A 145 -6.99 63.06 46.03
C LYS A 145 -5.81 64.03 46.15
N VAL A 146 -5.14 64.33 45.04
CA VAL A 146 -4.06 65.33 45.01
C VAL A 146 -4.60 66.74 45.33
N ARG A 147 -5.79 67.11 44.83
CA ARG A 147 -6.41 68.40 45.18
C ARG A 147 -6.81 68.47 46.65
N GLU A 148 -7.37 67.41 47.19
CA GLU A 148 -7.71 67.30 48.62
C GLU A 148 -6.46 67.45 49.49
N ALA A 149 -5.41 66.67 49.22
CA ALA A 149 -4.14 66.77 49.95
C ALA A 149 -3.48 68.17 49.81
N ALA A 150 -3.59 68.80 48.64
CA ALA A 150 -3.10 70.16 48.43
C ALA A 150 -3.90 71.20 49.22
N ALA A 151 -5.22 71.05 49.32
CA ALA A 151 -6.09 71.91 50.13
C ALA A 151 -5.79 71.75 51.62
N ASP A 152 -5.65 70.51 52.11
CA ASP A 152 -5.31 70.23 53.50
C ASP A 152 -3.93 70.77 53.87
N THR A 153 -2.94 70.58 53.00
CA THR A 153 -1.59 71.11 53.19
C THR A 153 -1.61 72.64 53.21
N THR A 154 -2.36 73.27 52.30
CA THR A 154 -2.51 74.74 52.26
C THR A 154 -3.18 75.27 53.52
N ARG A 155 -4.25 74.61 54.00
CA ARG A 155 -4.92 74.94 55.26
C ARG A 155 -3.93 74.89 56.43
N ALA A 156 -3.18 73.80 56.56
CA ALA A 156 -2.20 73.61 57.62
C ALA A 156 -1.08 74.68 57.59
N ILE A 157 -0.58 75.05 56.40
CA ILE A 157 0.43 76.11 56.24
C ILE A 157 -0.15 77.47 56.67
N VAL A 158 -1.37 77.79 56.27
CA VAL A 158 -2.02 79.06 56.61
C VAL A 158 -2.29 79.14 58.12
N GLU A 159 -2.86 78.10 58.72
CA GLU A 159 -3.08 78.03 60.18
C GLU A 159 -1.78 78.22 60.97
N ALA A 160 -0.68 77.60 60.53
CA ALA A 160 0.63 77.77 61.16
C ALA A 160 1.16 79.22 61.06
N LEU A 161 0.83 79.94 59.99
CA LEU A 161 1.35 81.29 59.71
C LEU A 161 0.54 82.41 60.40
N ILE A 162 -0.79 82.35 60.33
CA ILE A 162 -1.69 83.40 60.86
C ILE A 162 -2.34 83.03 62.21
N LYS A 163 -2.15 81.79 62.70
CA LYS A 163 -2.72 81.25 63.95
C LYS A 163 -4.26 81.30 64.03
N GLU A 164 -4.91 81.34 62.88
CA GLU A 164 -6.37 81.37 62.73
C GLU A 164 -6.79 80.38 61.64
N SER A 165 -7.97 79.76 61.78
CA SER A 165 -8.44 78.76 60.82
C SER A 165 -9.05 79.44 59.58
N PRO A 166 -8.49 79.23 58.37
CA PRO A 166 -8.97 79.87 57.17
C PRO A 166 -10.29 79.24 56.70
N VAL A 167 -11.14 80.05 56.08
CA VAL A 167 -12.42 79.59 55.53
C VAL A 167 -12.19 78.65 54.35
N ASP A 168 -12.78 77.45 54.41
CA ASP A 168 -12.63 76.36 53.43
C ASP A 168 -12.83 76.79 51.97
N SER A 169 -13.80 77.69 51.72
CA SER A 169 -14.09 78.20 50.38
C SER A 169 -12.95 79.03 49.78
N VAL A 170 -12.18 79.73 50.62
CA VAL A 170 -11.04 80.55 50.19
C VAL A 170 -9.83 79.67 49.87
N VAL A 171 -9.58 78.64 50.68
CA VAL A 171 -8.50 77.66 50.43
C VAL A 171 -8.75 76.89 49.13
N ALA A 172 -9.99 76.42 48.93
CA ALA A 172 -10.37 75.72 47.70
C ALA A 172 -10.21 76.62 46.45
N ALA A 173 -10.62 77.89 46.53
CA ALA A 173 -10.46 78.84 45.44
C ALA A 173 -8.97 79.16 45.13
N ALA A 174 -8.13 79.27 46.16
CA ALA A 174 -6.70 79.53 46.00
C ALA A 174 -5.97 78.33 45.35
N VAL A 175 -6.26 77.11 45.79
CA VAL A 175 -5.70 75.89 45.19
C VAL A 175 -6.19 75.71 43.74
N ALA A 176 -7.46 75.99 43.45
CA ALA A 176 -7.99 75.94 42.08
C ALA A 176 -7.31 76.96 41.16
N LYS A 177 -7.13 78.20 41.63
CA LYS A 177 -6.42 79.27 40.91
C LYS A 177 -4.96 78.92 40.64
N ALA A 178 -4.27 78.32 41.62
CA ALA A 178 -2.87 77.89 41.48
C ALA A 178 -2.71 76.68 40.53
N ALA A 179 -3.71 75.80 40.46
CA ALA A 179 -3.70 74.64 39.57
C ALA A 179 -3.98 74.97 38.08
N GLY A 180 -4.06 76.25 37.71
CA GLY A 180 -4.21 76.69 36.32
C GLY A 180 -5.60 76.45 35.70
N LYS A 181 -6.60 76.06 36.50
CA LYS A 181 -8.00 76.06 36.07
C LYS A 181 -8.60 77.44 36.34
N ALA A 182 -8.50 78.33 35.37
CA ALA A 182 -9.43 79.46 35.24
C ALA A 182 -10.79 78.95 34.77
#